data_AF-A0A9E0A242-F1
#
_entry.id   AF-A0A9E0A242-F1
#
_cell.length_a   1.000
_cell.length_b   1.000
_cell.length_c   1.000
_cell.angle_alpha   90.00
_cell.angle_beta   90.00
_cell.angle_gamma   90.00
#
_symmetry.space_group_name_H-M   'P 1'
#
loop_
_entity.id
_entity.type
_entity.pdbx_description
1 polymer ?
#
loop_
_entity_poly.entity_id
_entity_poly.type
_entity_poly.pdbx_seq_one_letter_code
_entity_poly.pdbx_strand_id
1 'polypeptide(L)' 'MKHKNLIILLSVAVLLSAFGMASADTTIYDRHYNRQGYEKESRGVVTRYDRNWNRTGYEKDGRIYDKNW' A
#
# COMPACT_ATOMS: atom_id res chain seq x y z
N MET A 1 15.21 -39.15 -13.88
CA MET A 1 15.48 -37.73 -14.24
C MET A 1 14.22 -36.86 -14.34
N LYS A 2 13.00 -37.40 -14.35
CA LYS A 2 11.76 -36.60 -14.53
C LYS A 2 11.30 -35.83 -13.26
N HIS A 3 11.61 -36.32 -12.06
CA HIS A 3 11.17 -35.69 -10.80
C HIS A 3 12.04 -34.51 -10.34
N LYS A 4 13.29 -34.42 -10.80
CA LYS A 4 14.23 -33.35 -10.39
C LYS A 4 13.80 -31.98 -10.94
N ASN A 5 13.27 -31.95 -12.16
CA ASN A 5 12.78 -30.70 -12.79
C ASN A 5 11.49 -30.19 -12.13
N LEU A 6 10.63 -31.10 -11.65
CA LEU A 6 9.39 -30.76 -10.96
C LEU A 6 9.66 -30.11 -9.60
N ILE A 7 10.65 -30.62 -8.85
CA ILE A 7 11.03 -30.07 -7.54
C ILE A 7 11.68 -28.68 -7.69
N ILE A 8 12.50 -28.47 -8.72
CA ILE A 8 13.14 -27.17 -9.01
C ILE A 8 12.10 -26.12 -9.45
N LEU A 9 11.10 -26.51 -10.25
CA LEU A 9 10.00 -25.62 -10.64
C LEU A 9 9.12 -25.22 -9.45
N LEU A 10 8.88 -26.13 -8.51
CA LEU A 10 8.09 -25.87 -7.32
C LEU A 10 8.79 -24.88 -6.36
N SER A 11 10.10 -24.97 -6.22
CA SER A 11 10.87 -24.05 -5.36
C SER A 11 11.01 -22.64 -5.94
N VAL A 12 11.05 -22.48 -7.26
CA VAL A 12 11.01 -21.15 -7.92
C VAL A 12 9.64 -20.50 -7.77
N ALA A 13 8.55 -21.27 -7.83
CA ALA A 13 7.18 -20.74 -7.68
C ALA A 13 6.89 -20.24 -6.25
N VAL A 14 7.48 -20.88 -5.22
CA VAL A 14 7.32 -20.47 -3.81
C VAL A 14 8.13 -19.20 -3.47
N LEU A 15 9.20 -18.90 -4.21
CA LEU A 15 9.98 -17.67 -4.03
C LEU A 15 9.31 -16.42 -4.60
N LEU A 16 8.34 -16.56 -5.53
CA LEU A 16 7.63 -15.43 -6.13
C LEU A 16 6.45 -14.90 -5.29
N SER A 17 5.96 -15.65 -4.31
CA SER A 17 4.76 -15.31 -3.54
C SER A 17 5.00 -14.42 -2.32
N ALA A 18 6.26 -14.06 -2.04
CA ALA A 18 6.64 -13.28 -0.86
C ALA A 18 6.87 -11.78 -1.14
N PHE A 19 6.49 -11.25 -2.30
CA PHE A 19 6.36 -9.80 -2.49
C PHE A 19 5.10 -9.32 -1.76
N GLY A 20 5.15 -9.35 -0.43
CA GLY A 20 4.26 -8.57 0.41
C GLY A 20 4.43 -7.11 0.00
N MET A 21 3.37 -6.55 -0.57
CA MET A 21 3.29 -5.17 -0.99
C MET A 21 3.51 -4.29 0.24
N ALA A 22 4.76 -3.85 0.45
CA ALA A 22 5.08 -2.89 1.48
C ALA A 22 4.35 -1.60 1.10
N SER A 23 3.25 -1.30 1.79
CA SER A 23 2.54 -0.04 1.61
C SER A 23 3.42 1.07 2.20
N ALA A 24 4.20 1.73 1.34
CA ALA A 24 4.94 2.90 1.74
C ALA A 24 3.98 4.06 1.94
N ASP A 25 4.17 4.85 3.01
CA ASP A 25 3.40 6.06 3.22
C ASP A 25 3.72 7.05 2.08
N THR A 26 2.69 7.57 1.42
CA THR A 26 2.83 8.53 0.32
C THR A 26 2.76 9.95 0.86
N THR A 27 3.75 10.79 0.54
CA THR A 27 3.72 12.21 0.91
C THR A 27 3.00 13.01 -0.18
N ILE A 28 1.99 13.78 0.22
CA ILE A 28 1.22 14.65 -0.70
C ILE A 28 1.89 16.03 -0.75
N TYR A 29 2.12 16.52 -1.96
CA TYR A 29 2.67 17.85 -2.22
C TYR A 29 1.70 18.73 -3.00
N ASP A 30 1.78 20.03 -2.79
CA ASP A 30 1.10 21.03 -3.62
C ASP A 30 1.88 21.35 -4.91
N ARG A 31 1.33 22.23 -5.76
CA ARG A 31 1.97 22.66 -7.01
C ARG A 31 3.34 23.34 -6.81
N HIS A 32 3.58 23.91 -5.63
CA HIS A 32 4.82 24.57 -5.25
C HIS A 32 5.74 23.61 -4.45
N TYR A 33 5.46 22.31 -4.45
CA TYR A 33 6.19 21.29 -3.71
C TYR A 33 6.18 21.49 -2.18
N ASN A 34 5.21 22.20 -1.62
CA ASN A 34 5.01 22.20 -0.17
C ASN A 34 4.27 20.94 0.25
N ARG A 35 4.76 20.27 1.29
CA ARG A 35 4.09 19.11 1.88
C ARG A 35 2.71 19.50 2.40
N GLN A 36 1.66 18.85 1.92
CA GLN A 36 0.29 19.04 2.41
C GLN A 36 -0.16 17.97 3.40
N GLY A 37 0.38 16.76 3.31
CA GLY A 37 -0.05 15.66 4.18
C GLY A 37 0.50 14.31 3.75
N TYR A 38 -0.17 13.25 4.20
CA TYR A 38 0.25 11.88 3.97
C TYR A 38 -0.94 10.99 3.63
N GLU A 39 -0.70 9.96 2.83
CA GLU A 39 -1.64 8.88 2.59
C GLU A 39 -1.00 7.55 2.98
N LYS A 40 -1.79 6.69 3.62
CA LYS A 40 -1.38 5.35 3.98
C LYS A 40 -2.40 4.35 3.50
N GLU A 41 -2.01 3.53 2.53
CA GLU A 41 -2.84 2.43 2.08
C GLU A 41 -2.67 1.22 3.01
N SER A 42 -3.78 0.65 3.47
CA SER A 42 -3.77 -0.61 4.21
C SER A 42 -5.03 -1.40 3.88
N ARG A 43 -4.84 -2.63 3.37
CA ARG A 43 -5.93 -3.58 3.09
C ARG A 43 -7.08 -2.97 2.24
N GLY A 44 -6.73 -2.17 1.23
CA GLY A 44 -7.70 -1.52 0.33
C GLY A 44 -8.37 -0.27 0.90
N VAL A 45 -7.89 0.25 2.02
CA VAL A 45 -8.32 1.53 2.60
C VAL A 45 -7.14 2.50 2.60
N VAL A 46 -7.30 3.65 1.97
CA VAL A 46 -6.33 4.75 2.03
C VAL A 46 -6.72 5.66 3.18
N THR A 47 -5.89 5.76 4.22
CA THR A 47 -6.09 6.73 5.29
C THR A 47 -5.34 8.02 4.97
N ARG A 48 -6.04 9.15 5.03
CA ARG A 48 -5.45 10.48 4.79
C ARG A 48 -5.10 11.17 6.09
N TYR A 49 -3.96 11.84 6.10
CA TYR A 49 -3.44 12.60 7.21
C TYR A 49 -3.02 14.01 6.77
N ASP A 50 -3.13 14.97 7.67
CA ASP A 50 -2.51 16.28 7.50
C ASP A 50 -0.99 16.24 7.71
N ARG A 51 -0.31 17.39 7.58
CA ARG A 51 1.15 17.52 7.77
C ARG A 51 1.66 17.12 9.15
N ASN A 52 0.76 17.07 10.14
CA ASN A 52 1.02 16.79 11.54
C ASN A 52 0.58 15.37 11.91
N TRP A 53 0.26 14.53 10.92
CA TRP A 53 -0.24 13.16 11.12
C TRP A 53 -1.60 13.07 11.82
N ASN A 54 -2.41 14.14 11.80
CA ASN A 54 -3.80 14.02 12.23
C ASN A 54 -4.63 13.42 11.11
N ARG A 55 -5.44 12.42 11.43
CA ARG A 55 -6.32 11.76 10.48
C ARG A 55 -7.40 12.73 9.99
N THR A 56 -7.50 12.88 8.68
CA THR A 56 -8.48 13.77 8.04
C THR A 56 -9.62 13.00 7.38
N GLY A 57 -9.39 11.74 6.99
CA GLY A 57 -10.42 10.90 6.42
C GLY A 57 -9.90 9.58 5.86
N TYR A 58 -10.76 8.91 5.10
CA TYR A 58 -10.46 7.63 4.46
C TYR A 58 -10.93 7.65 3.01
N GLU A 59 -10.31 6.82 2.19
CA GLU A 59 -10.81 6.43 0.88
C GLU A 59 -10.89 4.91 0.80
N LYS A 60 -12.04 4.41 0.37
CA LYS A 60 -12.27 2.98 0.18
C LYS A 60 -13.21 2.78 -1.00
N ASP A 61 -12.83 1.92 -1.94
CA ASP A 61 -13.61 1.60 -3.13
C ASP A 61 -14.03 2.85 -3.94
N GLY A 62 -13.12 3.84 -4.02
CA GLY A 62 -13.35 5.12 -4.70
C GLY A 62 -14.30 6.08 -3.96
N ARG A 63 -14.74 5.73 -2.74
CA ARG A 63 -15.56 6.60 -1.89
C ARG A 63 -14.69 7.28 -0.84
N ILE A 64 -14.94 8.57 -0.63
CA ILE A 64 -14.25 9.37 0.38
C ILE A 64 -15.15 9.46 1.62
N TYR A 65 -14.56 9.20 2.77
CA TYR A 65 -15.20 9.26 4.07
C TYR A 65 -14.48 10.28 4.95
N ASP A 66 -15.23 10.91 5.85
CA ASP A 66 -14.63 11.74 6.88
C ASP A 66 -13.91 10.86 7.93
N LYS A 67 -13.19 11.51 8.85
CA LYS A 67 -12.38 10.84 9.88
C LYS A 67 -13.17 9.95 10.85
N ASN A 68 -14.50 10.05 10.92
CA ASN A 68 -15.35 9.29 11.85
C ASN A 68 -16.01 8.03 11.25
N TRP A 69 -15.68 7.66 10.00
CA TRP A 69 -16.10 6.40 9.40
C TRP A 69 -15.52 5.18 10.11
#